data_AF-A0A518BT89-F1
#
_entry.id   AF-A0A518BT89-F1
#
_cell.length_a   1.000
_cell.length_b   1.000
_cell.length_c   1.000
_cell.angle_alpha   90.00
_cell.angle_beta   90.00
_cell.angle_gamma   90.00
#
_symmetry.space_group_name_H-M   'P 1'
#
loop_
_entity.id
_entity.type
_entity.pdbx_description
1 polymer ?
#
loop_
_entity_poly.entity_id
_entity_poly.type
_entity_poly.pdbx_seq_one_letter_code
_entity_poly.pdbx_strand_id
1 'polypeptide(L)'
;MIKRFDHSVLRQRLGWWLGLHPVQREVHCAERLAGLGLPVVPIESCGIEGGRGWLMTPYAGPSLQGVLERREASRGQVRAWSRALGRMTGAMLARGWWNRDLKTSNVLVDASGGLWMIDTGGARRTGGRLERPLRVMARLLVKTATQDLGRPLREGERAAFLAGLREKAPLAVSVLRRASVPL
;
A
#
# COMPACT_ATOMS: atom_id res chain seq x y z
N MET A 1 8.79 14.79 0.52
CA MET A 1 7.43 15.01 1.08
C MET A 1 7.54 15.03 2.59
N ILE A 2 6.82 15.93 3.28
CA ILE A 2 6.75 15.96 4.74
C ILE A 2 5.32 15.61 5.17
N LYS A 3 5.16 14.56 5.99
CA LYS A 3 3.88 14.17 6.60
C LYS A 3 3.90 14.58 8.07
N ARG A 4 2.89 15.32 8.51
CA ARG A 4 2.71 15.77 9.91
C ARG A 4 1.53 15.04 10.54
N PHE A 5 1.64 14.76 11.84
CA PHE A 5 0.59 14.08 12.60
C PHE A 5 -0.12 15.07 13.52
N ASP A 6 -1.43 15.17 13.35
CA ASP A 6 -2.28 16.06 14.12
C ASP A 6 -3.03 15.28 15.21
N HIS A 7 -2.32 15.02 16.31
CA HIS A 7 -2.88 14.51 17.56
C HIS A 7 -2.57 15.48 18.71
N SER A 8 -3.27 15.34 19.85
CA SER A 8 -2.97 16.17 21.02
C SER A 8 -1.51 16.02 21.46
N VAL A 9 -0.86 17.12 21.85
CA VAL A 9 0.57 17.15 22.20
C VAL A 9 0.92 16.12 23.28
N LEU A 10 0.04 15.95 24.28
CA LEU A 10 0.23 14.94 25.33
C LEU A 10 0.22 13.52 24.75
N ARG A 11 -0.72 13.20 23.86
CA ARG A 11 -0.80 11.89 23.20
C ARG A 11 0.41 11.63 22.31
N GLN A 12 0.92 12.66 21.63
CA GLN A 12 2.11 12.53 20.77
C GLN A 12 3.37 12.28 21.59
N ARG A 13 3.60 13.07 22.64
CA ARG A 13 4.75 12.89 23.54
C ARG A 13 4.72 11.54 24.26
N LEU A 14 3.57 11.17 24.83
CA LEU A 14 3.42 9.88 25.51
C LEU A 14 3.60 8.72 24.53
N GLY A 15 2.95 8.79 23.36
CA GLY A 15 3.10 7.77 22.32
C GLY A 15 4.55 7.61 21.87
N TRP A 16 5.29 8.70 21.73
CA TRP A 16 6.71 8.67 21.35
C TRP A 16 7.59 8.03 22.39
N TRP A 17 7.41 8.42 23.65
CA TRP A 17 8.16 7.84 24.76
C TRP A 17 7.90 6.33 24.90
N LEU A 18 6.66 5.89 24.67
CA LEU A 18 6.28 4.47 24.71
C LEU A 18 6.64 3.68 23.44
N GLY A 19 7.22 4.31 22.40
CA GLY A 19 7.48 3.63 21.13
C GLY A 19 6.22 3.30 20.32
N LEU A 20 5.07 3.87 20.69
CA LEU A 20 3.76 3.64 20.09
C LEU A 20 3.34 4.75 19.13
N HIS A 21 4.22 5.73 18.87
CA HIS A 21 3.90 6.86 18.02
C HIS A 21 3.66 6.40 16.56
N PRO A 22 2.66 6.96 15.86
CA PRO A 22 2.42 6.66 14.45
C PRO A 22 3.67 6.80 13.57
N VAL A 23 4.49 7.83 13.80
CA VAL A 23 5.79 8.02 13.11
C VAL A 23 6.73 6.83 13.30
N GLN A 24 6.98 6.41 14.55
CA GLN A 24 7.87 5.29 14.86
C GLN A 24 7.36 4.00 14.23
N ARG A 25 6.03 3.79 14.26
CA ARG A 25 5.39 2.66 13.61
C ARG A 25 5.60 2.67 12.10
N GLU A 26 5.42 3.82 11.45
CA GLU A 26 5.57 3.96 10.01
C GLU A 26 7.04 3.74 9.58
N VAL A 27 8.00 4.30 10.32
CA VAL A 27 9.44 4.02 10.14
C VAL A 27 9.72 2.53 10.25
N HIS A 28 9.31 1.89 11.34
CA HIS A 28 9.53 0.47 11.56
C HIS A 28 8.90 -0.39 10.45
N CYS A 29 7.67 -0.10 10.05
CA CYS A 29 7.01 -0.83 8.97
C CYS A 29 7.70 -0.61 7.63
N ALA A 30 8.13 0.62 7.32
CA ALA A 30 8.84 0.92 6.08
C ALA A 30 10.16 0.14 5.98
N GLU A 31 10.99 0.20 7.03
CA GLU A 31 12.26 -0.52 7.11
C GLU A 31 12.06 -2.04 6.98
N ARG A 32 11.07 -2.60 7.68
CA ARG A 32 10.77 -4.03 7.60
C ARG A 32 10.34 -4.46 6.20
N LEU A 33 9.46 -3.69 5.56
CA LEU A 33 9.01 -4.01 4.20
C LEU A 33 10.14 -3.80 3.17
N ALA A 34 10.96 -2.77 3.33
CA ALA A 34 12.13 -2.53 2.48
C ALA A 34 13.17 -3.65 2.63
N GLY A 35 13.48 -4.09 3.86
CA GLY A 35 14.37 -5.22 4.12
C GLY A 35 13.86 -6.56 3.59
N LEU A 36 12.57 -6.64 3.26
CA LEU A 36 11.96 -7.77 2.55
C LEU A 36 12.07 -7.65 1.02
N GLY A 37 12.66 -6.58 0.50
CA GLY A 37 12.78 -6.28 -0.93
C GLY A 37 11.48 -5.77 -1.56
N LEU A 38 10.55 -5.22 -0.76
CA LEU A 38 9.36 -4.57 -1.28
C LEU A 38 9.65 -3.10 -1.63
N PRO A 39 9.06 -2.57 -2.72
CA PRO A 39 9.31 -1.19 -3.14
C PRO A 39 8.58 -0.23 -2.19
N VAL A 40 9.32 0.28 -1.20
CA VAL A 40 8.83 1.24 -0.21
C VAL A 40 9.71 2.47 -0.30
N VAL A 41 9.09 3.65 -0.33
CA VAL A 41 9.84 4.90 -0.30
C VAL A 41 10.57 5.00 1.05
N PRO A 42 11.90 5.20 1.06
CA PRO A 42 12.64 5.29 2.32
C PRO A 42 12.20 6.52 3.12
N ILE A 43 12.23 6.41 4.44
CA ILE A 43 12.03 7.54 5.34
C ILE A 43 13.41 8.09 5.67
N GLU A 44 13.70 9.30 5.19
CA GLU A 44 15.00 9.96 5.34
C GLU A 44 15.20 10.55 6.73
N SER A 45 14.12 11.07 7.32
CA SER A 45 14.17 11.67 8.64
C SER A 45 12.80 11.65 9.30
N CYS A 46 12.79 11.63 10.63
CA CYS A 46 11.57 11.75 11.41
C CYS A 46 11.86 12.40 12.77
N GLY A 47 10.83 12.90 13.43
CA GLY A 47 10.99 13.53 14.74
C GLY A 47 9.71 14.08 15.33
N ILE A 48 9.86 14.83 16.42
CA ILE A 48 8.81 15.66 17.00
C ILE A 48 9.30 17.11 16.98
N GLU A 49 8.49 18.00 16.41
CA GLU A 49 8.73 19.44 16.39
C GLU A 49 7.44 20.16 16.79
N GLY A 50 7.53 21.12 17.72
CA GLY A 50 6.34 21.84 18.22
C GLY A 50 5.28 20.93 18.85
N GLY A 51 5.68 19.76 19.38
CA GLY A 51 4.76 18.76 19.91
C GLY A 51 4.01 17.93 18.86
N ARG A 52 4.39 18.05 17.58
CA ARG A 52 3.82 17.28 16.47
C ARG A 52 4.89 16.39 15.85
N GLY A 53 4.56 15.13 15.67
CA GLY A 53 5.38 14.18 14.95
C GLY A 53 5.41 14.50 13.46
N TRP A 54 6.57 14.27 12.85
CA TRP A 54 6.77 14.45 11.43
C TRP A 54 7.64 13.32 10.87
N LEU A 55 7.48 13.06 9.57
CA LEU A 55 8.38 12.21 8.78
C LEU A 55 8.62 12.83 7.42
N MET A 56 9.80 12.57 6.87
CA MET A 56 10.27 13.05 5.58
C MET A 56 10.68 11.88 4.70
N THR A 57 10.24 11.93 3.44
CA THR A 57 10.61 10.97 2.40
C THR A 57 11.08 11.71 1.14
N PRO A 58 11.94 11.11 0.29
CA PRO A 58 12.25 11.68 -1.01
C PRO A 58 10.97 11.74 -1.86
N TYR A 59 10.98 12.64 -2.84
CA TYR A 59 9.94 12.66 -3.85
C TYR A 59 10.14 11.49 -4.82
N ALA A 60 9.19 10.55 -4.86
CA ALA A 60 9.22 9.37 -5.74
C ALA A 60 8.13 9.41 -6.81
N GLY A 61 7.71 10.62 -7.21
CA GLY A 61 6.68 10.84 -8.23
C GLY A 61 5.27 11.08 -7.67
N PRO A 62 4.28 11.29 -8.55
CA PRO A 62 2.88 11.46 -8.17
C PRO A 62 2.26 10.17 -7.63
N SER A 63 1.16 10.30 -6.88
CA SER A 63 0.36 9.13 -6.52
C SER A 63 -0.29 8.54 -7.76
N LEU A 64 -0.44 7.21 -7.77
CA LEU A 64 -1.14 6.48 -8.82
C LEU A 64 -2.57 7.00 -8.95
N GLN A 65 -3.22 7.35 -7.84
CA GLN A 65 -4.52 8.03 -7.86
C GLN A 65 -4.48 9.33 -8.66
N GLY A 66 -3.52 10.22 -8.37
CA GLY A 66 -3.41 11.50 -9.07
C GLY A 66 -3.13 11.34 -10.56
N VAL A 67 -2.32 10.34 -10.96
CA VAL A 67 -2.07 10.03 -12.37
C VAL A 67 -3.35 9.53 -13.07
N LEU A 68 -4.14 8.71 -12.39
CA LEU A 68 -5.40 8.17 -12.93
C LEU A 68 -6.47 9.25 -13.05
N GLU A 69 -6.59 10.14 -12.06
CA GLU A 69 -7.55 11.26 -12.05
C GLU A 69 -7.28 12.26 -13.19
N ARG A 70 -6.00 12.53 -13.48
CA ARG A 70 -5.59 13.40 -14.59
C ARG A 70 -5.82 12.80 -15.97
N ARG A 71 -6.18 11.50 -16.06
CA ARG A 71 -6.40 10.76 -17.31
C ARG A 71 -5.19 10.75 -18.25
N GLU A 72 -4.00 10.90 -17.71
CA GLU A 72 -2.72 10.89 -18.45
C GLU A 72 -2.28 9.47 -18.82
N ALA A 73 -2.85 8.44 -18.17
CA ALA A 73 -2.48 7.05 -18.36
C ALA A 73 -3.22 6.37 -19.52
N SER A 74 -2.47 5.78 -20.45
CA SER A 74 -3.00 4.86 -21.45
C SER A 74 -3.56 3.59 -20.81
N ARG A 75 -4.46 2.90 -21.53
CA ARG A 75 -4.97 1.58 -21.12
C ARG A 75 -3.85 0.55 -20.91
N GLY A 76 -2.78 0.64 -21.68
CA GLY A 76 -1.60 -0.22 -21.53
C GLY A 76 -0.92 0.00 -20.18
N GLN A 77 -0.69 1.25 -19.81
CA GLN A 77 -0.10 1.62 -18.51
C GLN A 77 -0.96 1.18 -17.34
N VAL A 78 -2.27 1.42 -17.37
CA VAL A 78 -3.18 0.99 -16.29
C VAL A 78 -3.13 -0.53 -16.08
N ARG A 79 -3.08 -1.31 -17.17
CA ARG A 79 -2.91 -2.78 -17.07
C ARG A 79 -1.55 -3.17 -16.51
N ALA A 80 -0.48 -2.50 -16.94
CA ALA A 80 0.87 -2.75 -16.42
C ALA A 80 0.95 -2.47 -14.91
N TRP A 81 0.41 -1.34 -14.45
CA TRP A 81 0.34 -1.00 -13.02
C TRP A 81 -0.56 -1.94 -12.24
N SER A 82 -1.70 -2.35 -12.79
CA SER A 82 -2.56 -3.35 -12.15
C SER A 82 -1.79 -4.66 -11.91
N ARG A 83 -1.03 -5.14 -12.90
CA ARG A 83 -0.17 -6.32 -12.74
C ARG A 83 0.95 -6.10 -11.72
N ALA A 84 1.59 -4.93 -11.73
CA ALA A 84 2.64 -4.58 -10.79
C ALA A 84 2.12 -4.52 -9.33
N LEU A 85 0.94 -3.93 -9.11
CA LEU A 85 0.24 -3.95 -7.81
C LEU A 85 -0.07 -5.38 -7.36
N GLY A 86 -0.51 -6.23 -8.29
CA GLY A 86 -0.73 -7.65 -8.03
C GLY A 86 0.55 -8.34 -7.55
N ARG A 87 1.66 -8.17 -8.26
CA ARG A 87 2.97 -8.73 -7.87
C ARG A 87 3.44 -8.21 -6.51
N MET A 88 3.33 -6.91 -6.27
CA MET A 88 3.71 -6.28 -5.01
C MET A 88 2.89 -6.85 -3.84
N THR A 89 1.58 -6.96 -4.02
CA THR A 89 0.67 -7.58 -3.07
C THR A 89 1.06 -9.04 -2.79
N GLY A 90 1.24 -9.83 -3.85
CA GLY A 90 1.60 -11.24 -3.71
C GLY A 90 2.93 -11.42 -3.01
N ALA A 91 3.93 -10.59 -3.32
CA ALA A 91 5.24 -10.62 -2.68
C ALA A 91 5.15 -10.32 -1.18
N MET A 92 4.28 -9.38 -0.78
CA MET A 92 4.01 -9.04 0.61
C MET A 92 3.35 -10.21 1.35
N LEU A 93 2.30 -10.81 0.77
CA LEU A 93 1.59 -11.95 1.34
C LEU A 93 2.46 -13.19 1.47
N ALA A 94 3.28 -13.48 0.46
CA ALA A 94 4.22 -14.60 0.47
C ALA A 94 5.24 -14.50 1.61
N ARG A 95 5.53 -13.29 2.08
CA ARG A 95 6.42 -13.02 3.22
C ARG A 95 5.67 -12.93 4.55
N GLY A 96 4.38 -13.24 4.56
CA GLY A 96 3.54 -13.19 5.75
C GLY A 96 3.17 -11.78 6.19
N TRP A 97 3.13 -10.82 5.27
CA TRP A 97 2.73 -9.44 5.50
C TRP A 97 1.52 -9.04 4.66
N TRP A 98 0.78 -8.04 5.12
CA TRP A 98 -0.26 -7.37 4.34
C TRP A 98 -0.38 -5.92 4.80
N ASN A 99 -0.87 -5.04 3.94
CA ASN A 99 -1.14 -3.65 4.27
C ASN A 99 -2.64 -3.38 4.26
N ARG A 100 -3.16 -2.86 5.38
CA ARG A 100 -4.58 -2.55 5.56
C ARG A 100 -5.02 -1.28 4.84
N ASP A 101 -4.07 -0.46 4.39
CA ASP A 101 -4.34 0.80 3.69
C ASP A 101 -3.65 0.81 2.32
N LEU A 102 -3.63 -0.34 1.63
CA LEU A 102 -3.14 -0.43 0.27
C LEU A 102 -4.23 0.09 -0.70
N LYS A 103 -4.08 1.35 -1.12
CA LYS A 103 -4.95 2.09 -2.05
C LYS A 103 -4.09 2.90 -3.03
N THR A 104 -4.67 3.39 -4.13
CA THR A 104 -3.91 4.09 -5.18
C THR A 104 -3.32 5.43 -4.72
N SER A 105 -3.87 6.07 -3.68
CA SER A 105 -3.26 7.26 -3.05
C SER A 105 -1.97 6.95 -2.30
N ASN A 106 -1.80 5.72 -1.81
CA ASN A 106 -0.62 5.28 -1.06
C ASN A 106 0.41 4.55 -1.93
N VAL A 107 0.27 4.64 -3.25
CA VAL A 107 1.21 4.09 -4.23
C VAL A 107 1.66 5.23 -5.12
N LEU A 108 2.96 5.44 -5.23
CA LEU A 108 3.56 6.43 -6.11
C LEU A 108 4.03 5.77 -7.41
N VAL A 109 4.04 6.54 -8.48
CA VAL A 109 4.55 6.15 -9.79
C VAL A 109 5.81 6.94 -10.09
N ASP A 110 6.95 6.27 -10.22
CA ASP A 110 8.21 6.93 -10.56
C ASP A 110 8.31 7.26 -12.07
N ALA A 111 9.39 7.97 -12.46
CA ALA A 111 9.61 8.38 -13.84
C ALA A 111 9.77 7.21 -14.84
N SER A 112 10.15 6.01 -14.36
CA SER A 112 10.23 4.79 -15.17
C SER A 112 8.90 4.04 -15.28
N GLY A 113 7.87 4.51 -14.57
CA GLY A 113 6.58 3.82 -14.43
C GLY A 113 6.56 2.74 -13.35
N GLY A 114 7.62 2.66 -12.54
CA GLY A 114 7.72 1.79 -11.36
C GLY A 114 6.78 2.23 -10.24
N LEU A 115 6.38 1.27 -9.39
CA LEU A 115 5.45 1.52 -8.29
C LEU A 115 6.15 1.45 -6.94
N TRP A 116 5.90 2.45 -6.09
CA TRP A 116 6.47 2.57 -4.75
C TRP A 116 5.38 2.75 -3.70
N MET A 117 5.47 2.06 -2.56
CA MET A 117 4.54 2.25 -1.45
C MET A 117 4.96 3.40 -0.55
N ILE A 118 3.97 4.17 -0.10
CA ILE A 118 4.05 5.10 1.03
C ILE A 118 3.00 4.71 2.08
N ASP A 119 3.00 5.40 3.22
CA ASP A 119 2.04 5.18 4.32
C ASP A 119 1.96 3.71 4.78
N THR A 120 3.11 3.19 5.21
CA THR A 120 3.25 1.79 5.61
C THR A 120 2.80 1.51 7.05
N GLY A 121 2.33 2.52 7.79
CA GLY A 121 1.85 2.35 9.17
C GLY A 121 0.67 1.37 9.31
N GLY A 122 -0.04 1.10 8.21
CA GLY A 122 -1.08 0.09 8.07
C GLY A 122 -0.59 -1.36 7.95
N ALA A 123 0.71 -1.60 7.74
CA ALA A 123 1.27 -2.92 7.50
C ALA A 123 1.25 -3.83 8.73
N ARG A 124 0.93 -5.11 8.54
CA ARG A 124 0.76 -6.10 9.60
C ARG A 124 1.27 -7.46 9.15
N ARG A 125 1.73 -8.27 10.11
CA ARG A 125 1.95 -9.70 9.88
C ARG A 125 0.60 -10.41 9.76
N THR A 126 0.54 -11.44 8.93
CA THR A 126 -0.65 -12.26 8.72
C THR A 126 -0.85 -13.29 9.85
N GLY A 127 0.20 -13.58 10.61
CA GLY A 127 0.17 -14.62 11.66
C GLY A 127 -0.05 -16.03 11.10
N GLY A 128 0.35 -16.28 9.84
CA GLY A 128 0.20 -17.57 9.17
C GLY A 128 -1.20 -17.85 8.58
N ARG A 129 -2.18 -16.97 8.82
CA ARG A 129 -3.55 -17.11 8.27
C ARG A 129 -3.81 -16.05 7.20
N LEU A 130 -3.93 -16.49 5.94
CA LEU A 130 -4.11 -15.57 4.80
C LEU A 130 -5.58 -15.17 4.56
N GLU A 131 -6.54 -15.92 5.08
CA GLU A 131 -7.98 -15.73 4.78
C GLU A 131 -8.50 -14.34 5.14
N ARG A 132 -8.23 -13.86 6.35
CA ARG A 132 -8.66 -12.53 6.81
C ARG A 132 -7.96 -11.41 6.03
N PRO A 133 -6.62 -11.40 5.88
CA PRO A 133 -5.92 -10.47 4.99
C PRO A 133 -6.53 -10.44 3.59
N LEU A 134 -6.73 -11.59 2.96
CA LEU A 134 -7.24 -11.68 1.60
C LEU A 134 -8.66 -11.17 1.47
N ARG A 135 -9.55 -11.44 2.44
CA ARG A 135 -10.91 -10.90 2.45
C ARG A 135 -10.91 -9.37 2.56
N VAL A 136 -10.04 -8.81 3.40
CA VAL A 136 -9.91 -7.35 3.52
C VAL A 136 -9.31 -6.76 2.23
N MET A 137 -8.28 -7.38 1.67
CA MET A 137 -7.69 -6.95 0.41
C MET A 137 -8.67 -6.96 -0.75
N ALA A 138 -9.52 -7.98 -0.84
CA ALA A 138 -10.53 -8.06 -1.88
C ALA A 138 -11.57 -6.93 -1.74
N ARG A 139 -11.96 -6.58 -0.50
CA ARG A 139 -12.80 -5.40 -0.24
C ARG A 139 -12.08 -4.09 -0.57
N LEU A 140 -10.79 -3.98 -0.29
CA LEU A 140 -9.99 -2.81 -0.61
C LEU A 140 -9.83 -2.63 -2.11
N LEU A 141 -9.62 -3.70 -2.88
CA LEU A 141 -9.56 -3.65 -4.34
C LEU A 141 -10.88 -3.15 -4.94
N VAL A 142 -12.02 -3.65 -4.45
CA VAL A 142 -13.34 -3.16 -4.86
C VAL A 142 -13.53 -1.70 -4.45
N LYS A 143 -13.15 -1.34 -3.22
CA LYS A 143 -13.27 0.03 -2.71
C LYS A 143 -12.40 1.02 -3.49
N THR A 144 -11.15 0.70 -3.74
CA THR A 144 -10.20 1.49 -4.55
C THR A 144 -10.64 1.59 -6.00
N ALA A 145 -11.21 0.54 -6.57
CA ALA A 145 -11.84 0.63 -7.89
C ALA A 145 -12.97 1.69 -7.87
N THR A 146 -13.94 1.54 -6.98
CA THR A 146 -15.14 2.37 -7.01
C THR A 146 -14.88 3.81 -6.55
N GLN A 147 -14.02 4.02 -5.56
CA GLN A 147 -13.76 5.35 -4.98
C GLN A 147 -12.65 6.11 -5.69
N ASP A 148 -11.54 5.44 -6.07
CA ASP A 148 -10.35 6.16 -6.56
C ASP A 148 -10.33 6.28 -8.10
N LEU A 149 -11.03 5.40 -8.83
CA LEU A 149 -11.17 5.52 -10.30
C LEU A 149 -12.47 6.21 -10.73
N GLY A 150 -13.41 6.43 -9.80
CA GLY A 150 -14.78 6.85 -10.12
C GLY A 150 -15.55 5.86 -11.01
N ARG A 151 -15.02 4.62 -11.17
CA ARG A 151 -15.61 3.55 -11.97
C ARG A 151 -15.11 2.18 -11.49
N PRO A 152 -15.88 1.09 -11.68
CA PRO A 152 -15.35 -0.25 -11.50
C PRO A 152 -14.09 -0.52 -12.34
N LEU A 153 -13.22 -1.39 -11.83
CA LEU A 153 -12.11 -1.93 -12.61
C LEU A 153 -12.67 -2.70 -13.80
N ARG A 154 -12.09 -2.48 -14.99
CA ARG A 154 -12.42 -3.27 -16.17
C ARG A 154 -11.89 -4.69 -16.00
N GLU A 155 -12.55 -5.65 -16.65
CA GLU A 155 -12.17 -7.06 -16.61
C GLU A 155 -10.67 -7.28 -16.92
N GLY A 156 -10.12 -6.59 -17.93
CA GLY A 156 -8.70 -6.70 -18.27
C GLY A 156 -7.74 -6.13 -17.21
N GLU A 157 -8.12 -5.07 -16.50
CA GLU A 157 -7.32 -4.48 -15.40
C GLU A 157 -7.30 -5.44 -14.20
N ARG A 158 -8.47 -6.00 -13.93
CA ARG A 158 -8.71 -6.97 -12.88
C ARG A 158 -7.99 -8.29 -13.11
N ALA A 159 -8.06 -8.84 -14.32
CA ALA A 159 -7.32 -10.01 -14.74
C ALA A 159 -5.81 -9.79 -14.63
N ALA A 160 -5.32 -8.61 -15.01
CA ALA A 160 -3.90 -8.25 -14.87
C ALA A 160 -3.45 -8.23 -13.40
N PHE A 161 -4.26 -7.66 -12.50
CA PHE A 161 -3.98 -7.69 -11.06
C PHE A 161 -3.91 -9.13 -10.52
N LEU A 162 -4.93 -9.95 -10.81
CA LEU A 162 -4.98 -11.33 -10.35
C LEU A 162 -3.82 -12.18 -10.92
N ALA A 163 -3.41 -11.92 -12.16
CA ALA A 163 -2.24 -12.55 -12.77
C ALA A 163 -0.96 -12.22 -12.00
N GLY A 164 -0.71 -10.93 -11.71
CA GLY A 164 0.44 -10.51 -10.91
C GLY A 164 0.42 -11.06 -9.49
N LEU A 165 -0.76 -11.13 -8.86
CA LEU A 165 -0.92 -11.76 -7.55
C LEU A 165 -0.54 -13.24 -7.58
N ARG A 166 -1.02 -13.97 -8.60
CA ARG A 166 -0.74 -15.40 -8.77
C ARG A 166 0.75 -15.70 -8.93
N GLU A 167 1.48 -14.83 -9.64
CA GLU A 167 2.92 -14.98 -9.87
C GLU A 167 3.72 -15.02 -8.56
N LYS A 168 3.26 -14.31 -7.51
CA LYS A 168 4.00 -14.21 -6.25
C LYS A 168 3.33 -14.93 -5.08
N ALA A 169 2.02 -15.18 -5.14
CA ALA A 169 1.26 -15.87 -4.11
C ALA A 169 0.15 -16.74 -4.73
N PRO A 170 0.50 -17.89 -5.36
CA PRO A 170 -0.49 -18.74 -6.04
C PRO A 170 -1.60 -19.25 -5.11
N LEU A 171 -1.27 -19.52 -3.84
CA LEU A 171 -2.23 -19.93 -2.80
C LEU A 171 -3.21 -18.82 -2.39
N ALA A 172 -2.86 -17.54 -2.60
CA ALA A 172 -3.77 -16.44 -2.30
C ALA A 172 -4.96 -16.42 -3.28
N VAL A 173 -4.74 -16.81 -4.52
CA VAL A 173 -5.77 -16.79 -5.57
C VAL A 173 -6.85 -17.84 -5.34
N SER A 174 -6.47 -19.04 -4.86
CA SER A 174 -7.44 -20.09 -4.51
C SER A 174 -8.33 -19.67 -3.34
N VAL A 175 -7.76 -18.98 -2.34
CA VAL A 175 -8.52 -18.45 -1.20
C VAL A 175 -9.45 -17.31 -1.61
N LEU A 176 -9.01 -16.41 -2.49
CA LEU A 176 -9.86 -15.34 -3.02
C LEU A 176 -11.06 -15.87 -3.80
N ARG A 177 -10.88 -16.93 -4.61
CA ARG A 177 -11.97 -17.60 -5.33
C ARG A 177 -12.98 -18.26 -4.38
N ARG A 178 -12.51 -18.88 -3.30
CA ARG A 178 -13.36 -19.56 -2.31
C ARG A 178 -14.12 -18.59 -1.39
N ALA A 179 -13.58 -17.38 -1.18
CA ALA A 179 -14.16 -16.42 -0.25
C ALA A 179 -15.45 -15.74 -0.77
N SER A 180 -15.95 -16.12 -1.96
CA SER A 180 -17.12 -15.52 -2.62
C SER A 180 -17.12 -13.99 -2.62
N VAL A 181 -15.93 -13.39 -2.52
CA VAL A 181 -15.81 -11.96 -2.74
C VAL A 181 -16.10 -11.78 -4.21
N PRO A 182 -17.01 -10.87 -4.63
CA PRO A 182 -17.21 -10.57 -6.03
C PRO A 182 -15.86 -10.33 -6.70
N LEU A 183 -15.48 -11.44 -7.32
CA LEU A 183 -14.76 -11.66 -8.52
C LEU A 183 -15.11 -10.64 -9.63
#